data_AF-A0A1D8B1P7-F1
#
_entry.id   AF-A0A1D8B1P7-F1
#
_cell.length_a   1.000
_cell.length_b   1.000
_cell.length_c   1.000
_cell.angle_alpha   90.00
_cell.angle_beta   90.00
_cell.angle_gamma   90.00
#
_symmetry.space_group_name_H-M   'P 1'
#
loop_
_entity.id
_entity.type
_entity.pdbx_description
1 polymer ?
#
loop_
_entity_poly.entity_id
_entity_poly.type
_entity_poly.pdbx_seq_one_letter_code
_entity_poly.pdbx_strand_id
1 'polypeptide(L)' 'MGTARQRAAARYASLTRSRSEDDPTLLAARQDLHAAELEDAINRALASAPPLGAEQRARLAAMLSAGKAVAA' A
#
# COMPACT_ATOMS: atom_id res chain seq x y z
N MET A 1 -8.93 -7.78 -15.08
CA MET A 1 -7.72 -6.95 -14.84
C MET A 1 -7.30 -7.20 -13.39
N GLY A 2 -6.12 -7.75 -13.14
CA GLY A 2 -5.65 -8.02 -11.77
C GLY A 2 -5.61 -6.74 -10.92
N THR A 3 -5.80 -6.87 -9.60
CA THR A 3 -5.75 -5.74 -8.66
C THR A 3 -4.40 -5.01 -8.75
N ALA A 4 -4.34 -3.75 -8.30
CA ALA A 4 -3.09 -2.99 -8.24
C ALA A 4 -1.97 -3.79 -7.55
N ARG A 5 -2.33 -4.51 -6.48
CA ARG A 5 -1.47 -5.46 -5.76
C ARG A 5 -0.93 -6.57 -6.67
N GLN A 6 -1.77 -7.22 -7.48
CA GLN A 6 -1.31 -8.31 -8.37
C GLN A 6 -0.31 -7.80 -9.43
N ARG A 7 -0.53 -6.60 -9.98
CA ARG A 7 0.40 -6.00 -10.95
C ARG A 7 1.73 -5.64 -10.31
N ALA A 8 1.70 -5.02 -9.13
CA ALA A 8 2.92 -4.66 -8.40
C ALA A 8 3.70 -5.91 -7.96
N ALA A 9 3.02 -6.97 -7.52
CA ALA A 9 3.64 -8.24 -7.15
C ALA A 9 4.30 -8.93 -8.35
N ALA A 10 3.65 -8.93 -9.52
CA ALA A 10 4.23 -9.48 -10.74
C ALA A 10 5.47 -8.69 -11.19
N ARG A 11 5.44 -7.35 -11.09
CA ARG A 11 6.58 -6.47 -11.41
C ARG A 11 7.76 -6.73 -10.45
N TYR A 12 7.50 -6.76 -9.15
CA TYR A 12 8.52 -7.07 -8.15
C TYR A 12 9.13 -8.46 -8.37
N ALA A 13 8.32 -9.50 -8.57
CA ALA A 13 8.78 -10.87 -8.80
C ALA A 13 9.58 -11.05 -10.11
N SER A 14 9.30 -10.24 -11.13
CA SER A 14 10.09 -10.20 -12.36
C SER A 14 11.44 -9.53 -12.15
N LEU A 15 11.49 -8.45 -11.37
CA LEU A 15 12.70 -7.70 -11.08
C LEU A 15 13.63 -8.44 -10.11
N THR A 16 13.11 -9.11 -9.08
CA THR A 16 13.92 -9.91 -8.14
C THR A 16 14.68 -11.05 -8.81
N ARG A 17 14.18 -11.58 -9.93
CA ARG A 17 14.90 -12.62 -10.71
C ARG A 17 16.05 -12.08 -11.55
N SER A 18 16.06 -10.78 -11.83
CA SER A 18 16.97 -10.17 -12.82
C SER A 18 17.87 -9.09 -12.26
N ARG A 19 17.59 -8.58 -11.05
CA ARG A 19 18.28 -7.46 -10.42
C ARG A 19 18.77 -7.82 -9.02
N SER A 20 19.83 -7.13 -8.57
CA SER A 20 20.31 -7.24 -7.19
C SER A 20 19.38 -6.50 -6.22
N GLU A 21 19.50 -6.83 -4.94
CA GLU A 21 18.67 -6.28 -3.86
C GLU A 21 18.79 -4.76 -3.71
N ASP A 22 19.94 -4.20 -4.09
CA ASP A 22 20.22 -2.76 -4.04
C ASP A 22 19.83 -1.99 -5.32
N ASP A 23 19.28 -2.65 -6.35
CA ASP A 23 18.89 -1.97 -7.59
C ASP A 23 17.74 -0.97 -7.30
N PRO A 24 17.88 0.30 -7.69
CA PRO A 24 16.87 1.32 -7.41
C PRO A 24 15.50 0.99 -8.04
N THR A 25 15.47 0.24 -9.14
CA THR A 25 14.24 -0.23 -9.80
C THR A 25 13.54 -1.27 -8.95
N LEU A 26 14.30 -2.15 -8.28
CA LEU A 26 13.75 -3.17 -7.39
C LEU A 26 13.22 -2.54 -6.10
N LEU A 27 13.95 -1.58 -5.53
CA LEU A 27 13.51 -0.81 -4.37
C LEU A 27 12.22 -0.03 -4.68
N ALA A 28 12.14 0.62 -5.84
CA ALA A 28 10.92 1.30 -6.28
C ALA A 28 9.75 0.30 -6.45
N ALA A 29 9.98 -0.86 -7.08
CA ALA A 29 8.95 -1.89 -7.23
C ALA A 29 8.48 -2.47 -5.89
N ARG A 30 9.36 -2.55 -4.89
CA ARG A 30 9.00 -2.95 -3.52
C ARG A 30 8.14 -1.89 -2.83
N GLN A 31 8.47 -0.62 -2.99
CA GLN A 31 7.65 0.49 -2.49
C GLN A 31 6.26 0.51 -3.14
N ASP A 32 6.20 0.34 -4.47
CA ASP A 32 4.95 0.21 -5.22
C ASP A 32 4.10 -0.96 -4.70
N LEU A 33 4.74 -2.10 -4.41
CA LEU A 33 4.05 -3.27 -3.85
C LEU A 33 3.45 -2.93 -2.48
N HIS A 34 4.23 -2.39 -1.55
CA HIS A 34 3.71 -2.02 -0.23
C HIS A 34 2.58 -1.00 -0.28
N ALA A 35 2.65 -0.01 -1.17
CA ALA A 35 1.56 0.94 -1.39
C ALA A 35 0.28 0.23 -1.86
N ALA A 36 0.39 -0.68 -2.82
CA ALA A 36 -0.74 -1.44 -3.34
C ALA A 36 -1.32 -2.43 -2.31
N GLU A 37 -0.50 -2.99 -1.42
CA GLU A 37 -0.97 -3.81 -0.31
C GLU A 37 -1.78 -2.99 0.71
N LEU A 38 -1.31 -1.77 1.03
CA LEU A 38 -2.01 -0.86 1.93
C LEU A 38 -3.35 -0.42 1.33
N GLU A 39 -3.40 -0.11 0.04
CA GLU A 39 -4.63 0.24 -0.67
C GLU A 39 -5.66 -0.90 -0.60
N ASP A 40 -5.23 -2.14 -0.84
CA ASP A 40 -6.11 -3.32 -0.72
C ASP A 40 -6.62 -3.51 0.72
N ALA A 41 -5.76 -3.32 1.72
CA ALA A 41 -6.15 -3.40 3.12
C ALA A 41 -7.17 -2.31 3.50
N ILE A 42 -6.98 -1.07 3.03
CA ILE A 42 -7.92 0.05 3.24
C ILE A 42 -9.26 -0.27 2.58
N ASN A 43 -9.26 -0.73 1.32
CA ASN A 43 -10.49 -1.07 0.61
C ASN A 43 -11.27 -2.18 1.30
N ARG A 44 -10.59 -3.23 1.80
CA ARG A 44 -11.23 -4.29 2.58
C ARG A 44 -11.82 -3.77 3.89
N ALA A 45 -11.08 -2.93 4.61
CA ALA A 45 -11.54 -2.31 5.84
C ALA A 45 -12.79 -1.45 5.60
N LEU A 46 -12.77 -0.60 4.55
CA LEU A 46 -13.91 0.23 4.16
C LEU A 46 -15.11 -0.59 3.68
N ALA A 47 -14.90 -1.73 3.03
CA ALA A 47 -15.98 -2.63 2.63
C ALA A 47 -16.64 -3.35 3.82
N SER A 48 -15.89 -3.60 4.89
CA SER A 48 -16.40 -4.28 6.09
C SER A 48 -16.96 -3.34 7.17
N ALA A 49 -16.51 -2.09 7.19
CA ALA A 49 -16.87 -1.14 8.25
C ALA A 49 -18.20 -0.42 7.96
N PRO A 50 -19.00 -0.09 8.99
CA PRO A 50 -20.03 0.93 8.86
C PRO A 50 -19.43 2.24 8.33
N PRO A 51 -20.21 3.10 7.65
CA PRO A 51 -19.71 4.34 7.09
C PRO A 51 -19.04 5.20 8.16
N LEU A 52 -17.73 5.43 8.00
CA LEU A 52 -16.93 6.24 8.91
C LEU A 52 -17.47 7.67 8.96
N GLY A 53 -17.60 8.23 10.17
CA GLY A 53 -17.94 9.63 10.39
C GLY A 53 -16.83 10.57 9.90
N ALA A 54 -17.17 11.84 9.66
CA ALA A 54 -16.25 12.83 9.11
C ALA A 54 -14.96 12.99 9.94
N GLU A 55 -15.08 13.00 11.27
CA GLU A 55 -13.95 13.10 12.20
C GLU A 55 -13.02 11.87 12.14
N GLN A 56 -13.60 10.67 12.04
CA GLN A 56 -12.83 9.42 11.91
C GLN A 56 -12.05 9.39 10.60
N ARG A 57 -12.66 9.85 9.50
CA ARG A 57 -11.98 9.99 8.20
C ARG A 57 -10.84 11.00 8.27
N ALA A 58 -11.05 12.15 8.90
CA ALA A 58 -10.02 13.17 9.07
C ALA A 58 -8.80 12.65 9.86
N ARG A 59 -9.04 11.89 10.93
CA ARG A 59 -7.96 11.25 11.70
C ARG A 59 -7.16 10.25 10.87
N LEU A 60 -7.85 9.38 10.10
CA LEU A 60 -7.17 8.41 9.23
C LEU A 60 -6.37 9.11 8.12
N ALA A 61 -6.92 10.17 7.51
CA ALA A 61 -6.22 10.95 6.50
C ALA A 61 -4.95 11.61 7.07
N ALA A 62 -5.00 12.15 8.29
CA ALA A 62 -3.83 12.71 8.96
C ALA A 62 -2.75 11.66 9.23
N MET A 63 -3.12 10.44 9.65
CA MET A 63 -2.18 9.33 9.84
C MET A 63 -1.49 8.92 8.54
N LEU A 64 -2.26 8.80 7.45
CA LEU A 64 -1.73 8.48 6.12
C LEU A 64 -0.79 9.58 5.60
N SER A 65 -1.15 10.85 5.81
CA SER A 65 -0.34 11.99 5.37
C SER A 65 0.97 12.12 6.15
N ALA A 66 0.99 11.76 7.44
CA ALA A 66 2.20 11.79 8.26
C ALA A 66 3.17 10.64 7.95
N GLY A 67 2.76 9.62 7.18
CA GLY A 67 3.58 8.45 6.84
C GLY A 67 3.98 7.58 8.05
N LYS A 68 3.30 7.75 9.19
CA LYS A 68 3.59 7.03 10.44
C LYS A 68 2.30 6.74 11.20
N ALA A 69 2.25 5.57 11.83
CA ALA A 69 1.20 5.28 12.79
C ALA A 69 1.34 6.24 13.99
N VAL A 70 0.26 6.90 14.36
CA VAL A 70 0.21 7.65 15.62
C VAL A 70 0.07 6.61 16.73
N ALA A 71 1.14 6.42 17.51
CA ALA A 71 1.05 5.67 18.76
C ALA A 71 0.01 6.37 19.65
N ALA A 72 -0.97 5.61 20.11
CA ALA A 72 -1.99 6.07 21.05
C ALA A 72 -1.37 6.47 22.39
#